data_AF-A0A0G9HDB3-F1
#
_entry.id   AF-A0A0G9HDB3-F1
#
_cell.length_a   1.000
_cell.length_b   1.000
_cell.length_c   1.000
_cell.angle_alpha   90.00
_cell.angle_beta   90.00
_cell.angle_gamma   90.00
#
_symmetry.space_group_name_H-M   'P 1'
#
loop_
_entity.id
_entity.type
_entity.pdbx_description
1 polymer ?
#
loop_
_entity_poly.entity_id
_entity_poly.type
_entity_poly.pdbx_seq_one_letter_code
_entity_poly.pdbx_strand_id
1 'polypeptide(L)'
;MTLPRHALATLELYRPDEGGRAGPLLARDWRVDIGIGQETRIHYMTRVEVEEDLHPGEVRRVYLTFGQPDIVGPLLQPGTSIYYGAVRPVGRGEIVELYFSDEERRGDGLSVDDRIAAWDERSRIAIENMRKSLDALLEQRIGLTEGVREVLHWANDVRRLEGALLTPFRAVDSETNRFPAGEVRKHWHEDRLVALDAERRVLEEHYEPWIMTTAKRLRKTLGPSDA
;
A
#
# COMPACT_ATOMS: atom_id res chain seq x y z
N MET A 1 1.66 -6.10 16.33
CA MET A 1 1.45 -5.27 15.13
C MET A 1 0.72 -4.01 15.55
N THR A 2 1.23 -2.85 15.16
CA THR A 2 0.50 -1.59 15.33
C THR A 2 -0.59 -1.52 14.26
N LEU A 3 -1.81 -1.17 14.64
CA LEU A 3 -2.97 -1.13 13.73
C LEU A 3 -3.42 0.31 13.51
N PRO A 4 -3.91 0.66 12.31
CA PRO A 4 -4.30 2.02 11.99
C PRO A 4 -5.49 2.45 12.84
N ARG A 5 -5.34 3.60 13.52
CA ARG A 5 -6.37 4.23 14.35
C ARG A 5 -7.14 5.31 13.60
N HIS A 6 -6.51 5.90 12.58
CA HIS A 6 -7.14 6.89 11.73
C HIS A 6 -6.87 6.59 10.27
N ALA A 7 -7.70 7.16 9.40
CA ALA A 7 -7.45 7.19 7.97
C ALA A 7 -7.81 8.56 7.40
N LEU A 8 -7.13 8.96 6.34
CA LEU A 8 -7.64 9.98 5.44
C LEU A 8 -8.35 9.25 4.31
N ALA A 9 -9.53 9.69 3.94
CA ALA A 9 -10.29 9.08 2.86
C ALA A 9 -10.97 10.13 1.98
N THR A 10 -11.31 9.76 0.76
CA THR A 10 -12.25 10.55 -0.04
C THR A 10 -13.69 10.24 0.38
N LEU A 11 -14.57 11.19 0.15
CA LEU A 11 -16.01 11.08 0.36
C LEU A 11 -16.71 11.84 -0.76
N GLU A 12 -17.51 11.13 -1.53
CA GLU A 12 -18.45 11.64 -2.51
C GLU A 12 -19.87 11.28 -2.04
N LEU A 13 -20.72 12.28 -1.82
CA LEU A 13 -22.14 12.01 -1.58
C LEU A 13 -22.84 11.70 -2.89
N TYR A 14 -23.70 10.67 -2.88
CA TYR A 14 -24.55 10.39 -4.03
C TYR A 14 -25.48 11.57 -4.30
N ARG A 15 -25.75 11.81 -5.57
CA ARG A 15 -26.71 12.81 -5.99
C ARG A 15 -28.14 12.33 -5.69
N PRO A 16 -29.12 13.22 -5.49
CA PRO A 16 -30.49 12.81 -5.17
C PRO A 16 -31.13 11.88 -6.20
N ASP A 17 -30.79 12.07 -7.47
CA ASP A 17 -31.22 11.26 -8.61
C ASP A 17 -30.58 9.86 -8.66
N GLU A 18 -29.49 9.65 -7.94
CA GLU A 18 -28.80 8.36 -7.77
C GLU A 18 -29.15 7.67 -6.44
N GLY A 19 -30.20 8.14 -5.75
CA GLY A 19 -30.62 7.63 -4.45
C GLY A 19 -29.91 8.27 -3.26
N GLY A 20 -29.21 9.38 -3.48
CA GLY A 20 -28.58 10.21 -2.45
C GLY A 20 -29.54 11.12 -1.69
N ARG A 21 -28.98 11.95 -0.79
CA ARG A 21 -29.78 12.90 0.02
C ARG A 21 -29.95 14.24 -0.71
N ALA A 22 -31.08 14.92 -0.48
CA ALA A 22 -31.38 16.22 -1.09
C ALA A 22 -30.67 17.42 -0.43
N GLY A 23 -30.13 17.26 0.78
CA GLY A 23 -29.49 18.32 1.55
C GLY A 23 -28.07 17.95 1.97
N PRO A 24 -27.31 18.93 2.49
CA PRO A 24 -25.91 18.72 2.86
C PRO A 24 -25.77 17.68 3.99
N LEU A 25 -24.63 17.02 4.00
CA LEU A 25 -24.19 16.17 5.09
C LEU A 25 -23.49 17.07 6.12
N LEU A 26 -24.20 17.37 7.21
CA LEU A 26 -23.68 18.20 8.30
C LEU A 26 -22.50 17.52 8.99
N ALA A 27 -21.49 18.29 9.40
CA ALA A 27 -20.35 17.83 10.18
C ALA A 27 -20.81 17.24 11.54
N ARG A 28 -20.89 15.90 11.65
CA ARG A 28 -21.27 15.16 12.87
C ARG A 28 -20.77 13.71 12.79
N ASP A 29 -20.90 12.94 13.87
CA ASP A 29 -20.47 11.53 13.87
C ASP A 29 -21.37 10.69 12.93
N TRP A 30 -20.77 10.05 11.93
CA TRP A 30 -21.46 9.19 10.95
C TRP A 30 -21.11 7.71 11.15
N ARG A 31 -21.86 6.80 10.50
CA ARG A 31 -21.49 5.38 10.37
C ARG A 31 -20.90 5.16 8.98
N VAL A 32 -19.91 4.27 8.86
CA VAL A 32 -19.25 3.95 7.58
C VAL A 32 -19.20 2.45 7.41
N ASP A 33 -19.77 1.97 6.31
CA ASP A 33 -19.61 0.61 5.86
C ASP A 33 -18.30 0.50 5.07
N ILE A 34 -17.40 -0.37 5.50
CA ILE A 34 -16.11 -0.56 4.83
C ILE A 34 -16.27 -1.71 3.83
N GLY A 35 -16.03 -1.42 2.55
CA GLY A 35 -16.06 -2.42 1.48
C GLY A 35 -14.69 -3.07 1.32
N ILE A 36 -14.64 -4.39 1.42
CA ILE A 36 -13.41 -5.17 1.23
C ILE A 36 -13.62 -6.08 0.02
N GLY A 37 -12.92 -5.76 -1.07
CA GLY A 37 -13.14 -6.43 -2.36
C GLY A 37 -14.53 -6.14 -2.94
N GLN A 38 -15.01 -7.01 -3.83
CA GLN A 38 -16.30 -6.79 -4.52
C GLN A 38 -17.53 -7.26 -3.73
N GLU A 39 -17.37 -8.05 -2.67
CA GLU A 39 -18.50 -8.78 -2.05
C GLU A 39 -18.61 -8.65 -0.53
N THR A 40 -17.55 -8.24 0.19
CA THR A 40 -17.59 -8.19 1.66
C THR A 40 -17.81 -6.76 2.15
N ARG A 41 -18.87 -6.55 2.94
CA ARG A 41 -19.11 -5.29 3.66
C ARG A 41 -19.02 -5.55 5.16
N ILE A 42 -18.10 -4.87 5.82
CA ILE A 42 -18.07 -4.84 7.29
C ILE A 42 -18.79 -3.57 7.72
N HIS A 43 -19.93 -3.76 8.39
CA HIS A 43 -20.64 -2.68 9.04
C HIS A 43 -19.86 -2.23 10.27
N TYR A 44 -19.33 -1.00 10.24
CA TYR A 44 -18.43 -0.54 11.27
C TYR A 44 -18.76 0.90 11.70
N MET A 45 -18.77 1.15 13.00
CA MET A 45 -18.94 2.50 13.50
C MET A 45 -17.58 3.20 13.59
N THR A 46 -17.29 4.04 12.61
CA THR A 46 -16.11 4.93 12.61
C THR A 46 -16.57 6.37 12.68
N ARG A 47 -15.83 7.22 13.39
CA ARG A 47 -16.11 8.65 13.40
C ARG A 47 -15.60 9.28 12.11
N VAL A 48 -16.42 10.09 11.46
CA VAL A 48 -16.05 10.84 10.24
C VAL A 48 -15.98 12.31 10.61
N GLU A 49 -14.80 12.90 10.51
CA GLU A 49 -14.58 14.33 10.72
C GLU A 49 -14.60 15.03 9.37
N VAL A 50 -15.56 15.93 9.21
CA VAL A 50 -15.72 16.81 8.05
C VAL A 50 -15.75 18.24 8.59
N GLU A 51 -14.88 19.12 8.09
CA GLU A 51 -14.75 20.48 8.61
C GLU A 51 -15.89 21.41 8.12
N GLU A 52 -16.46 21.10 6.96
CA GLU A 52 -17.52 21.88 6.30
C GLU A 52 -18.68 20.98 5.87
N ASP A 53 -19.82 21.60 5.61
CA ASP A 53 -20.97 20.91 5.03
C ASP A 53 -20.62 20.36 3.65
N LEU A 54 -20.97 19.09 3.41
CA LEU A 54 -20.74 18.43 2.13
C LEU A 54 -22.03 18.35 1.32
N HIS A 55 -22.02 18.84 0.07
CA HIS A 55 -23.19 18.77 -0.79
C HIS A 55 -23.20 17.51 -1.70
N PRO A 56 -24.38 17.05 -2.13
CA PRO A 56 -24.51 15.92 -3.06
C PRO A 56 -23.70 16.13 -4.35
N GLY A 57 -22.93 15.12 -4.75
CA GLY A 57 -22.06 15.16 -5.93
C GLY A 57 -20.71 15.86 -5.73
N GLU A 58 -20.45 16.43 -4.55
CA GLU A 58 -19.13 16.96 -4.20
C GLU A 58 -18.24 15.86 -3.63
N VAL A 59 -16.95 15.92 -4.01
CA VAL A 59 -15.90 15.06 -3.46
C VAL A 59 -15.08 15.87 -2.46
N ARG A 60 -14.96 15.35 -1.25
CA ARG A 60 -14.09 15.90 -0.20
C ARG A 60 -13.16 14.85 0.36
N ARG A 61 -12.15 15.32 1.07
CA ARG A 61 -11.32 14.47 1.93
C ARG A 61 -11.84 14.58 3.36
N VAL A 62 -11.92 13.45 4.05
CA VAL A 62 -12.44 13.33 5.40
C VAL A 62 -11.52 12.45 6.24
N TYR A 63 -11.44 12.77 7.53
CA TYR A 63 -10.71 11.93 8.47
C TYR A 63 -11.64 10.90 9.10
N LEU A 64 -11.20 9.65 9.12
CA LEU A 64 -11.86 8.54 9.78
C LEU A 64 -11.11 8.22 11.08
N THR A 65 -11.84 7.94 12.15
CA THR A 65 -11.28 7.44 13.41
C THR A 65 -11.95 6.14 13.83
N PHE A 66 -11.16 5.07 13.92
CA PHE A 66 -11.64 3.72 14.17
C PHE A 66 -11.62 3.41 15.68
N GLY A 67 -12.78 3.14 16.29
CA GLY A 67 -12.89 2.83 17.73
C GLY A 67 -12.37 1.44 18.16
N GLN A 68 -12.32 0.50 17.23
CA GLN A 68 -11.85 -0.90 17.34
C GLN A 68 -10.95 -1.24 16.12
N PRO A 69 -9.71 -0.68 16.09
CA PRO A 69 -8.79 -0.84 14.97
C PRO A 69 -8.34 -2.28 14.73
N ASP A 70 -8.54 -3.18 15.69
CA ASP A 70 -8.35 -4.63 15.60
C ASP A 70 -9.27 -5.32 14.59
N ILE A 71 -10.49 -4.81 14.40
CA ILE A 71 -11.48 -5.41 13.51
C ILE A 71 -11.21 -5.02 12.05
N VAL A 72 -10.88 -3.75 11.81
CA VAL A 72 -10.79 -3.18 10.46
C VAL A 72 -9.36 -2.96 10.00
N GLY A 73 -8.43 -2.67 10.92
CA GLY A 73 -7.06 -2.30 10.61
C GLY A 73 -6.29 -3.29 9.74
N PRO A 74 -6.40 -4.62 9.95
CA PRO A 74 -5.75 -5.61 9.08
C PRO A 74 -6.28 -5.63 7.63
N LEU A 75 -7.44 -5.01 7.39
CA LEU A 75 -8.19 -5.06 6.13
C LEU A 75 -8.08 -3.72 5.37
N LEU A 76 -7.55 -2.70 6.03
CA LEU A 76 -7.38 -1.37 5.47
C LEU A 76 -6.04 -1.25 4.76
N GLN A 77 -6.10 -0.73 3.55
CA GLN A 77 -4.95 -0.29 2.78
C GLN A 77 -5.36 0.96 1.99
N PRO A 78 -4.42 1.82 1.60
CA PRO A 78 -4.68 2.82 0.57
C PRO A 78 -5.30 2.13 -0.66
N GLY A 79 -6.42 2.66 -1.16
CA GLY A 79 -7.22 2.00 -2.20
C GLY A 79 -8.46 1.27 -1.70
N THR A 80 -8.62 1.04 -0.39
CA THR A 80 -9.82 0.36 0.14
C THR A 80 -11.05 1.23 -0.07
N SER A 81 -12.08 0.70 -0.72
CA SER A 81 -13.35 1.38 -0.92
C SER A 81 -14.16 1.45 0.36
N ILE A 82 -14.81 2.58 0.60
CA ILE A 82 -15.67 2.82 1.76
C ILE A 82 -17.00 3.41 1.31
N TYR A 83 -18.05 3.09 2.05
CA TYR A 83 -19.41 3.54 1.80
C TYR A 83 -19.93 4.22 3.07
N TYR A 84 -20.43 5.42 2.93
CA TYR A 84 -20.83 6.24 4.07
C TYR A 84 -22.33 6.16 4.26
N GLY A 85 -22.83 5.95 5.48
CA GLY A 85 -24.27 5.99 5.71
C GLY A 85 -24.75 5.36 7.02
N ALA A 86 -25.99 5.69 7.38
CA ALA A 86 -26.73 5.01 8.43
C ALA A 86 -27.84 4.18 7.76
N VAL A 87 -27.71 2.85 7.79
CA VAL A 87 -28.66 1.87 7.21
C VAL A 87 -28.64 1.76 5.68
N ARG A 88 -28.39 2.84 4.94
CA ARG A 88 -28.15 2.80 3.48
C ARG A 88 -26.94 3.68 3.10
N PRO A 89 -26.11 3.28 2.11
CA PRO A 89 -25.05 4.13 1.58
C PRO A 89 -25.61 5.43 1.01
N VAL A 90 -25.16 6.56 1.52
CA VAL A 90 -25.46 7.92 1.03
C VAL A 90 -24.26 8.54 0.33
N GLY A 91 -23.12 7.86 0.32
CA GLY A 91 -21.91 8.27 -0.38
C GLY A 91 -20.89 7.15 -0.42
N ARG A 92 -19.82 7.37 -1.17
CA ARG A 92 -18.69 6.44 -1.34
C ARG A 92 -17.37 7.16 -1.26
N GLY A 93 -16.29 6.41 -1.13
CA GLY A 93 -14.95 6.93 -1.33
C GLY A 93 -13.90 5.85 -1.16
N GLU A 94 -12.68 6.30 -0.94
CA GLU A 94 -11.49 5.46 -0.92
C GLU A 94 -10.54 5.91 0.19
N ILE A 95 -9.95 4.95 0.90
CA ILE A 95 -8.86 5.23 1.84
C ILE A 95 -7.67 5.75 1.05
N VAL A 96 -7.19 6.92 1.43
CA VAL A 96 -6.01 7.58 0.86
C VAL A 96 -4.80 7.32 1.74
N GLU A 97 -4.95 7.49 3.06
CA GLU A 97 -3.87 7.38 4.04
C GLU A 97 -4.32 6.60 5.27
N LEU A 98 -3.36 5.97 5.97
CA LEU A 98 -3.57 5.33 7.26
C LEU A 98 -2.62 5.93 8.28
N TYR A 99 -3.14 6.20 9.48
CA TYR A 99 -2.36 6.69 10.61
C TYR A 99 -2.56 5.76 11.80
N PHE A 100 -1.48 5.46 12.50
CA PHE A 100 -1.41 4.50 13.59
C PHE A 100 -1.50 5.18 14.97
N SER A 101 -1.41 6.51 15.02
CA SER A 101 -1.56 7.32 16.23
C SER A 101 -2.20 8.70 15.98
N ASP A 102 -2.67 9.33 17.06
CA ASP A 102 -3.19 10.71 17.04
C ASP A 102 -2.10 11.76 16.73
N GLU A 103 -0.84 11.47 17.07
CA GLU A 103 0.31 12.35 16.78
C GLU A 103 0.63 12.37 15.28
N GLU A 104 0.64 11.21 14.62
CA GLU A 104 0.78 11.11 13.17
C GLU A 104 -0.35 11.85 12.43
N ARG A 105 -1.56 11.80 12.99
CA ARG A 105 -2.73 12.53 12.48
C ARG A 105 -2.58 14.04 12.59
N ARG A 106 -2.08 14.57 13.72
CA ARG A 106 -1.90 16.01 13.94
C ARG A 106 -0.82 16.62 13.07
N GLY A 107 0.15 15.81 12.66
CA GLY A 107 1.14 16.20 11.67
C GLY A 107 2.19 17.21 12.16
N ASP A 108 3.21 17.27 11.34
CA ASP A 108 4.43 18.08 11.29
C ASP A 108 4.23 19.50 10.70
N GLY A 109 2.99 19.88 10.37
CA GLY A 109 2.64 21.19 9.80
C GLY A 109 2.53 21.24 8.26
N LEU A 110 2.66 20.10 7.55
CA LEU A 110 2.50 20.04 6.10
C LEU A 110 1.02 19.99 5.67
N SER A 111 0.67 20.71 4.60
CA SER A 111 -0.67 20.63 4.00
C SER A 111 -0.92 19.26 3.34
N VAL A 112 -2.18 18.91 3.09
CA VAL A 112 -2.53 17.65 2.41
C VAL A 112 -1.93 17.59 1.00
N ASP A 113 -1.87 18.72 0.29
CA ASP A 113 -1.28 18.77 -1.05
C ASP A 113 0.25 18.61 -1.01
N ASP A 114 0.93 19.13 0.01
CA ASP A 114 2.36 18.88 0.22
C ASP A 114 2.65 17.41 0.53
N ARG A 115 1.76 16.75 1.29
CA ARG A 115 1.86 15.31 1.58
C ARG A 115 1.70 14.46 0.33
N ILE A 116 0.74 14.81 -0.52
CA ILE A 116 0.52 14.15 -1.81
C ILE A 116 1.71 14.37 -2.73
N ALA A 117 2.23 15.59 -2.82
CA ALA A 117 3.42 15.88 -3.61
C ALA A 117 4.63 15.08 -3.12
N ALA A 118 4.84 14.99 -1.79
CA ALA A 118 5.92 14.20 -1.20
C ALA A 118 5.76 12.69 -1.42
N TRP A 119 4.53 12.20 -1.58
CA TRP A 119 4.26 10.79 -1.89
C TRP A 119 4.36 10.47 -3.36
N ASP A 120 3.82 11.32 -4.23
CA ASP A 120 3.98 11.17 -5.67
C ASP A 120 5.47 11.20 -6.02
N GLU A 121 6.25 12.05 -5.35
CA GLU A 121 7.70 12.08 -5.49
C GLU A 121 8.37 10.80 -4.96
N ARG A 122 7.98 10.30 -3.77
CA ARG A 122 8.48 9.01 -3.26
C ARG A 122 8.14 7.85 -4.18
N SER A 123 6.91 7.79 -4.68
CA SER A 123 6.47 6.76 -5.61
C SER A 123 7.20 6.85 -6.95
N ARG A 124 7.52 8.06 -7.43
CA ARG A 124 8.33 8.25 -8.64
C ARG A 124 9.74 7.69 -8.45
N ILE A 125 10.40 8.05 -7.35
CA ILE A 125 11.73 7.55 -6.98
C ILE A 125 11.70 6.02 -6.84
N ALA A 126 10.68 5.47 -6.17
CA ALA A 126 10.53 4.04 -5.96
C ALA A 126 10.31 3.27 -7.28
N ILE A 127 9.50 3.79 -8.20
CA ILE A 127 9.32 3.21 -9.54
C ILE A 127 10.65 3.21 -10.30
N GLU A 128 11.39 4.32 -10.25
CA GLU A 128 12.69 4.43 -10.94
C GLU A 128 13.70 3.40 -10.38
N ASN A 129 13.82 3.31 -9.06
CA ASN A 129 14.74 2.37 -8.44
C ASN A 129 14.29 0.91 -8.62
N MET A 130 13.00 0.62 -8.54
CA MET A 130 12.48 -0.72 -8.83
C MET A 130 12.79 -1.14 -10.27
N ARG A 131 12.67 -0.23 -11.25
CA ARG A 131 13.08 -0.52 -12.64
C ARG A 131 14.57 -0.84 -12.71
N LYS A 132 15.43 -0.05 -12.05
CA LYS A 132 16.88 -0.33 -11.99
C LYS A 132 17.18 -1.69 -11.38
N SER A 133 16.51 -2.06 -10.29
CA SER A 133 16.68 -3.36 -9.63
C SER A 133 16.19 -4.52 -10.51
N LEU A 134 15.05 -4.35 -11.19
CA LEU A 134 14.54 -5.33 -12.17
C LEU A 134 15.49 -5.47 -13.36
N ASP A 135 16.00 -4.38 -13.90
CA ASP A 135 16.94 -4.41 -15.03
C ASP A 135 18.25 -5.09 -14.60
N ALA A 136 18.79 -4.76 -13.43
CA ALA A 136 19.98 -5.42 -12.89
C ALA A 136 19.77 -6.92 -12.63
N LEU A 137 18.59 -7.33 -12.13
CA LEU A 137 18.24 -8.73 -11.93
C LEU A 137 18.10 -9.47 -13.27
N LEU A 138 17.39 -8.88 -14.23
CA LEU A 138 17.16 -9.45 -15.57
C LEU A 138 18.45 -9.59 -16.38
N GLU A 139 19.40 -8.67 -16.19
CA GLU A 139 20.74 -8.69 -16.78
C GLU A 139 21.74 -9.51 -15.95
N GLN A 140 21.30 -10.17 -14.87
CA GLN A 140 22.13 -10.97 -13.96
C GLN A 140 23.33 -10.20 -13.36
N ARG A 141 23.22 -8.88 -13.23
CA ARG A 141 24.22 -8.03 -12.54
C ARG A 141 24.12 -8.14 -11.02
N ILE A 142 23.01 -8.62 -10.50
CA ILE A 142 22.78 -8.92 -9.09
C ILE A 142 22.22 -10.34 -8.95
N GLY A 143 22.49 -10.97 -7.80
CA GLY A 143 21.95 -12.29 -7.45
C GLY A 143 20.43 -12.26 -7.29
N LEU A 144 19.80 -13.44 -7.33
CA LEU A 144 18.36 -13.55 -7.26
C LEU A 144 17.81 -13.11 -5.90
N THR A 145 18.46 -13.52 -4.80
CA THR A 145 18.08 -13.10 -3.44
C THR A 145 18.19 -11.59 -3.28
N GLU A 146 19.31 -11.00 -3.70
CA GLU A 146 19.51 -9.54 -3.67
C GLU A 146 18.46 -8.82 -4.52
N GLY A 147 18.25 -9.25 -5.76
CA GLY A 147 17.28 -8.61 -6.66
C GLY A 147 15.85 -8.69 -6.15
N VAL A 148 15.45 -9.82 -5.56
CA VAL A 148 14.13 -9.98 -4.95
C VAL A 148 13.94 -8.99 -3.79
N ARG A 149 14.92 -8.89 -2.88
CA ARG A 149 14.85 -7.97 -1.73
C ARG A 149 14.83 -6.51 -2.15
N GLU A 150 15.63 -6.13 -3.15
CA GLU A 150 15.61 -4.77 -3.71
C GLU A 150 14.25 -4.43 -4.33
N VAL A 151 13.67 -5.35 -5.11
CA VAL A 151 12.33 -5.13 -5.68
C VAL A 151 11.28 -4.96 -4.58
N LEU A 152 11.31 -5.81 -3.54
CA LEU A 152 10.36 -5.71 -2.42
C LEU A 152 10.58 -4.46 -1.57
N HIS A 153 11.81 -4.01 -1.40
CA HIS A 153 12.14 -2.78 -0.69
C HIS A 153 11.41 -1.59 -1.32
N TRP A 154 11.57 -1.39 -2.64
CA TRP A 154 10.93 -0.29 -3.36
C TRP A 154 9.42 -0.48 -3.53
N ALA A 155 8.91 -1.72 -3.52
CA ALA A 155 7.50 -1.99 -3.71
C ALA A 155 6.58 -1.39 -2.64
N ASN A 156 7.10 -1.12 -1.45
CA ASN A 156 6.32 -0.49 -0.38
C ASN A 156 5.98 0.98 -0.68
N ASP A 157 6.77 1.62 -1.53
CA ASP A 157 6.64 3.05 -1.84
C ASP A 157 5.94 3.30 -3.19
N VAL A 158 5.65 2.27 -3.99
CA VAL A 158 4.99 2.41 -5.31
C VAL A 158 3.47 2.42 -5.17
N ARG A 159 2.84 3.55 -5.54
CA ARG A 159 1.38 3.68 -5.54
C ARG A 159 0.77 2.79 -6.64
N ARG A 160 -0.27 2.01 -6.30
CA ARG A 160 -1.07 1.17 -7.22
C ARG A 160 -0.30 0.00 -7.88
N LEU A 161 0.65 -0.59 -7.16
CA LEU A 161 1.26 -1.83 -7.63
C LEU A 161 0.32 -3.02 -7.37
N GLU A 162 0.05 -3.83 -8.40
CA GLU A 162 -0.79 -5.01 -8.26
C GLU A 162 -0.09 -6.06 -7.39
N GLY A 163 -0.66 -6.37 -6.22
CA GLY A 163 -0.06 -7.30 -5.26
C GLY A 163 0.19 -8.72 -5.81
N ALA A 164 -0.59 -9.14 -6.80
CA ALA A 164 -0.38 -10.41 -7.49
C ALA A 164 0.99 -10.50 -8.20
N LEU A 165 1.51 -9.36 -8.71
CA LEU A 165 2.83 -9.30 -9.33
C LEU A 165 3.98 -9.44 -8.32
N LEU A 166 3.72 -9.13 -7.04
CA LEU A 166 4.71 -9.21 -5.96
C LEU A 166 4.71 -10.56 -5.23
N THR A 167 3.67 -11.37 -5.40
CA THR A 167 3.52 -12.64 -4.68
C THR A 167 4.71 -13.59 -4.88
N PRO A 168 5.22 -13.78 -6.11
CA PRO A 168 6.42 -14.61 -6.33
C PRO A 168 7.67 -14.09 -5.60
N PHE A 169 7.88 -12.78 -5.61
CA PHE A 169 9.01 -12.16 -4.92
C PHE A 169 8.92 -12.38 -3.40
N ARG A 170 7.74 -12.19 -2.80
CA ARG A 170 7.51 -12.43 -1.36
C ARG A 170 7.73 -13.89 -0.98
N ALA A 171 7.29 -14.83 -1.82
CA ALA A 171 7.50 -16.25 -1.58
C ALA A 171 8.99 -16.59 -1.53
N VAL A 172 9.76 -16.13 -2.52
CA VAL A 172 11.21 -16.37 -2.56
C VAL A 172 11.95 -15.64 -1.44
N ASP A 173 11.59 -14.41 -1.08
CA ASP A 173 12.20 -13.72 0.06
C ASP A 173 11.97 -14.48 1.36
N SER A 174 10.76 -15.03 1.58
CA SER A 174 10.46 -15.87 2.74
C SER A 174 11.35 -17.13 2.79
N GLU A 175 11.55 -17.81 1.65
CA GLU A 175 12.39 -19.01 1.56
C GLU A 175 13.89 -18.71 1.72
N THR A 176 14.31 -17.49 1.35
CA THR A 176 15.71 -17.07 1.35
C THR A 176 16.08 -16.13 2.50
N ASN A 177 15.14 -15.78 3.39
CA ASN A 177 15.33 -14.80 4.47
C ASN A 177 16.52 -15.11 5.40
N ARG A 178 16.85 -16.39 5.55
CA ARG A 178 17.97 -16.88 6.37
C ARG A 178 19.35 -16.57 5.79
N PHE A 179 19.43 -16.24 4.50
CA PHE A 179 20.70 -15.95 3.85
C PHE A 179 21.07 -14.47 3.99
N PRO A 180 22.25 -14.14 4.57
CA PRO A 180 22.71 -12.77 4.70
C PRO A 180 23.05 -12.20 3.32
N ALA A 181 22.51 -11.01 3.01
CA ALA A 181 22.75 -10.28 1.77
C ALA A 181 23.11 -8.82 2.07
N GLY A 182 23.94 -8.21 1.21
CA GLY A 182 24.40 -6.83 1.39
C GLY A 182 25.29 -6.64 2.63
N GLU A 183 25.15 -5.49 3.29
CA GLU A 183 26.04 -5.02 4.36
C GLU A 183 26.08 -5.92 5.58
N VAL A 184 24.98 -6.62 5.90
CA VAL A 184 24.91 -7.51 7.07
C VAL A 184 25.97 -8.62 7.01
N ARG A 185 26.41 -9.01 5.80
CA ARG A 185 27.44 -10.04 5.58
C ARG A 185 28.78 -9.67 6.26
N LYS A 186 29.09 -8.38 6.44
CA LYS A 186 30.31 -7.92 7.12
C LYS A 186 30.40 -8.35 8.59
N HIS A 187 29.29 -8.77 9.18
CA HIS A 187 29.20 -9.22 10.57
C HIS A 187 29.19 -10.75 10.69
N TRP A 188 29.29 -11.50 9.59
CA TRP A 188 29.30 -12.95 9.58
C TRP A 188 30.72 -13.50 9.44
N HIS A 189 30.95 -14.67 10.04
CA HIS A 189 32.19 -15.41 9.85
C HIS A 189 32.32 -15.91 8.40
N GLU A 190 33.49 -15.76 7.79
CA GLU A 190 33.74 -16.07 6.37
C GLU A 190 33.37 -17.51 6.01
N ASP A 191 33.85 -18.50 6.79
CA ASP A 191 33.52 -19.91 6.55
C ASP A 191 32.01 -20.20 6.57
N ARG A 192 31.25 -19.48 7.42
CA ARG A 192 29.80 -19.66 7.51
C ARG A 192 29.11 -19.04 6.29
N LEU A 193 29.63 -17.91 5.79
CA LEU A 193 29.12 -17.30 4.55
C LEU A 193 29.32 -18.22 3.35
N VAL A 194 30.50 -18.85 3.22
CA VAL A 194 30.76 -19.79 2.11
C VAL A 194 29.77 -20.95 2.10
N ALA A 195 29.49 -21.55 3.27
CA ALA A 195 28.50 -22.62 3.38
C ALA A 195 27.08 -22.14 3.02
N LEU A 196 26.67 -20.97 3.54
CA LEU A 196 25.36 -20.39 3.25
C LEU A 196 25.20 -19.97 1.79
N ASP A 197 26.27 -19.50 1.13
CA ASP A 197 26.24 -19.13 -0.28
C ASP A 197 26.06 -20.36 -1.19
N ALA A 198 26.65 -21.50 -0.82
CA ALA A 198 26.43 -22.77 -1.52
C ALA A 198 24.97 -23.24 -1.38
N GLU A 199 24.40 -23.18 -0.18
CA GLU A 199 22.98 -23.50 0.06
C GLU A 199 22.05 -22.54 -0.71
N ARG A 200 22.37 -21.23 -0.68
CA ARG A 200 21.62 -20.20 -1.38
C ARG A 200 21.59 -20.46 -2.88
N ARG A 201 22.73 -20.76 -3.50
CA ARG A 201 22.82 -20.99 -4.95
C ARG A 201 21.85 -22.08 -5.42
N VAL A 202 21.73 -23.18 -4.66
CA VAL A 202 20.80 -24.28 -5.01
C VAL A 202 19.34 -23.79 -5.01
N LEU A 203 18.95 -22.96 -4.06
CA LEU A 203 17.60 -22.39 -4.01
C LEU A 203 17.38 -21.34 -5.10
N GLU A 204 18.37 -20.50 -5.38
CA GLU A 204 18.29 -19.52 -6.45
C GLU A 204 18.13 -20.19 -7.81
N GLU A 205 18.90 -21.24 -8.10
CA GLU A 205 18.76 -22.04 -9.34
C GLU A 205 17.36 -22.67 -9.47
N HIS A 206 16.77 -23.10 -8.35
CA HIS A 206 15.41 -23.65 -8.34
C HIS A 206 14.34 -22.59 -8.69
N TYR A 207 14.46 -21.38 -8.14
CA TYR A 207 13.45 -20.33 -8.29
C TYR A 207 13.68 -19.38 -9.48
N GLU A 208 14.88 -19.38 -10.08
CA GLU A 208 15.26 -18.46 -11.16
C GLU A 208 14.25 -18.41 -12.32
N PRO A 209 13.80 -19.52 -12.92
CA PRO A 209 12.88 -19.46 -14.06
C PRO A 209 11.57 -18.72 -13.72
N TRP A 210 11.07 -18.90 -12.49
CA TRP A 210 9.83 -18.29 -12.03
C TRP A 210 9.99 -16.81 -11.73
N ILE A 211 11.07 -16.43 -11.04
CA ILE A 211 11.36 -15.03 -10.72
C ILE A 211 11.67 -14.24 -11.99
N MET A 212 12.48 -14.78 -12.92
CA MET A 212 12.82 -14.07 -14.15
C MET A 212 11.60 -13.82 -15.05
N THR A 213 10.66 -14.77 -15.09
CA THR A 213 9.38 -14.58 -15.79
C THR A 213 8.54 -13.48 -15.14
N THR A 214 8.48 -13.48 -13.81
CA THR A 214 7.71 -12.48 -13.05
C THR A 214 8.33 -11.09 -13.14
N ALA A 215 9.66 -11.00 -13.08
CA ALA A 215 10.42 -9.77 -13.22
C ALA A 215 10.19 -9.11 -14.59
N LYS A 216 10.19 -9.89 -15.68
CA LYS A 216 9.84 -9.37 -17.03
C LYS A 216 8.43 -8.78 -17.08
N ARG A 217 7.45 -9.47 -16.46
CA ARG A 217 6.06 -8.99 -16.40
C ARG A 217 5.95 -7.69 -15.61
N LEU A 218 6.53 -7.67 -14.40
CA LEU A 218 6.53 -6.48 -13.55
C LEU A 218 7.22 -5.30 -14.24
N ARG A 219 8.39 -5.53 -14.83
CA ARG A 219 9.15 -4.49 -15.56
C ARG A 219 8.36 -3.88 -16.71
N LYS A 220 7.58 -4.70 -17.43
CA LYS A 220 6.67 -4.24 -18.48
C LYS A 220 5.52 -3.41 -17.93
N THR A 221 4.92 -3.82 -16.81
CA THR A 221 3.83 -3.06 -16.15
C THR A 221 4.28 -1.67 -15.70
N LEU A 222 5.53 -1.54 -15.26
CA LEU A 222 6.07 -0.24 -14.85
C LEU A 222 6.27 0.72 -16.03
N GLY A 223 6.27 0.28 -17.29
CA GLY A 223 6.46 1.15 -18.46
C GLY A 223 7.91 1.65 -18.66
N PRO A 224 8.18 2.42 -19.73
CA PRO A 224 9.49 3.00 -20.00
C PRO A 224 9.85 4.10 -18.99
N SER A 225 11.15 4.34 -18.83
CA SER A 225 11.60 5.56 -18.16
C SER A 225 11.37 6.71 -19.13
N ASP A 226 10.55 7.69 -18.75
CA ASP A 226 10.53 8.97 -19.43
C ASP A 226 11.94 9.55 -19.28
N ALA A 227 12.63 9.67 -20.40
CA ALA A 227 13.98 10.22 -20.50
C ALA A 227 13.88 11.73 -20.77
#